data_AF-F3G8B0-F1
#
_entry.id   AF-F3G8B0-F1
#
_cell.length_a   1.000
_cell.length_b   1.000
_cell.length_c   1.000
_cell.angle_alpha   90.00
_cell.angle_beta   90.00
_cell.angle_gamma   90.00
#
_symmetry.space_group_name_H-M   'P 1'
#
loop_
_entity.id
_entity.type
_entity.pdbx_description
1 polymer ?
#
loop_
_entity_poly.entity_id
_entity_poly.type
_entity_poly.pdbx_seq_one_letter_code
_entity_poly.pdbx_strand_id
1 'polypeptide(L)'
;MIGPINNAIFPVVFEGIDGSTPASELRERAKLQAEIMGRIMGVLLCGDEVGQDVTCFIEQSIKRMKECNSQTFGELLGPGGSLSKIHKT
;
A
#
# COMPACT_ATOMS: atom_id res chain seq x y z
N MET A 1 8.94 -9.40 -10.03
CA MET A 1 7.97 -10.17 -9.23
C MET A 1 6.91 -9.28 -8.58
N ILE A 2 7.31 -8.17 -7.92
CA ILE A 2 6.36 -7.25 -7.25
C ILE A 2 5.39 -6.56 -8.22
N GLY A 3 5.87 -6.13 -9.40
CA GLY A 3 5.03 -5.44 -10.40
C GLY A 3 3.80 -6.24 -10.85
N PRO A 4 3.95 -7.51 -11.31
CA PRO A 4 2.81 -8.36 -11.65
C PRO A 4 1.80 -8.57 -10.51
N ILE A 5 2.28 -8.77 -9.28
CA ILE A 5 1.43 -8.95 -8.09
C ILE A 5 0.63 -7.68 -7.81
N ASN A 6 1.30 -6.53 -7.82
CA ASN A 6 0.64 -5.24 -7.62
C ASN A 6 -0.42 -4.98 -8.72
N ASN A 7 -0.10 -5.27 -9.98
CA ASN A 7 -1.04 -5.10 -11.09
C ASN A 7 -2.27 -6.01 -11.00
N ALA A 8 -2.13 -7.18 -10.37
CA ALA A 8 -3.26 -8.09 -10.15
C ALA A 8 -4.17 -7.63 -9.00
N ILE A 9 -3.60 -7.02 -7.95
CA ILE A 9 -4.33 -6.63 -6.74
C ILE A 9 -4.94 -5.25 -6.87
N PHE A 10 -4.25 -4.33 -7.55
CA PHE A 10 -4.66 -2.93 -7.66
C PHE A 10 -6.10 -2.75 -8.15
N PRO A 11 -6.58 -3.43 -9.22
CA PRO A 11 -7.95 -3.28 -9.69
C PRO A 11 -9.00 -3.75 -8.69
N VAL A 12 -8.66 -4.73 -7.84
CA VAL A 12 -9.56 -5.26 -6.81
C VAL A 12 -9.64 -4.30 -5.62
N VAL A 13 -8.50 -3.76 -5.18
CA VAL A 13 -8.48 -2.89 -3.99
C VAL A 13 -9.09 -1.52 -4.29
N PHE A 14 -8.86 -1.00 -5.49
CA PHE A 14 -9.32 0.32 -5.92
C PHE A 14 -10.53 0.26 -6.87
N GLU A 15 -11.28 -0.85 -6.87
CA GLU A 15 -12.53 -0.94 -7.59
C GLU A 15 -13.50 0.18 -7.18
N GLY A 16 -14.11 0.85 -8.16
CA GLY A 16 -15.09 1.92 -7.92
C GLY A 16 -14.50 3.25 -7.47
N ILE A 17 -13.17 3.38 -7.39
CA ILE A 17 -12.51 4.65 -7.09
C ILE A 17 -12.52 5.56 -8.32
N ASP A 18 -13.00 6.78 -8.14
CA ASP A 18 -13.09 7.79 -9.20
C ASP A 18 -12.69 9.19 -8.69
N GLY A 19 -12.85 10.21 -9.54
CA GLY A 19 -12.51 11.59 -9.22
C GLY A 19 -13.36 12.23 -8.13
N SER A 20 -14.49 11.62 -7.75
CA SER A 20 -15.38 12.09 -6.68
C SER A 20 -15.08 11.44 -5.32
N THR A 21 -14.25 10.37 -5.31
CA THR A 21 -13.92 9.64 -4.09
C THR A 21 -13.20 10.53 -3.07
N PRO A 22 -13.66 10.57 -1.81
CA PRO A 22 -12.98 11.32 -0.76
C PRO A 22 -11.53 10.86 -0.54
N ALA A 23 -10.64 11.81 -0.27
CA ALA A 23 -9.23 11.51 0.00
C ALA A 23 -9.03 10.58 1.22
N SER A 24 -9.96 10.57 2.18
CA SER A 24 -9.96 9.63 3.30
C SER A 24 -10.17 8.19 2.85
N GLU A 25 -11.08 7.94 1.92
CA GLU A 25 -11.34 6.60 1.39
C GLU A 25 -10.15 6.09 0.55
N LEU A 26 -9.55 6.96 -0.26
CA LEU A 26 -8.30 6.65 -0.98
C LEU A 26 -7.18 6.19 -0.03
N ARG A 27 -7.05 6.86 1.13
CA ARG A 27 -6.05 6.50 2.15
C ARG A 27 -6.36 5.13 2.78
N GLU A 28 -7.62 4.83 3.06
CA GLU A 28 -8.01 3.52 3.60
C GLU A 28 -7.76 2.39 2.58
N ARG A 29 -8.09 2.60 1.29
CA ARG A 29 -7.75 1.63 0.22
C ARG A 29 -6.25 1.42 0.09
N ALA A 30 -5.45 2.49 0.17
CA ALA A 30 -4.00 2.39 0.14
C ALA A 30 -3.41 1.64 1.35
N LYS A 31 -4.02 1.76 2.54
CA LYS A 31 -3.63 0.95 3.72
C LYS A 31 -3.96 -0.52 3.51
N LEU A 32 -5.11 -0.84 2.95
CA LEU A 32 -5.51 -2.21 2.62
C LEU A 32 -4.57 -2.82 1.56
N GLN A 33 -4.23 -2.07 0.51
CA GLN A 33 -3.28 -2.51 -0.51
C GLN A 33 -1.90 -2.81 0.09
N ALA A 34 -1.39 -1.94 0.98
CA ALA A 34 -0.15 -2.16 1.71
C ALA A 34 -0.17 -3.45 2.54
N GLU A 35 -1.30 -3.73 3.20
CA GLU A 35 -1.45 -4.93 4.01
C GLU A 35 -1.45 -6.21 3.17
N ILE A 36 -2.20 -6.23 2.06
CA ILE A 36 -2.23 -7.38 1.15
C ILE A 36 -0.84 -7.63 0.57
N MET A 37 -0.18 -6.57 0.08
CA MET A 37 1.18 -6.69 -0.45
C MET A 37 2.18 -7.16 0.61
N GLY A 38 2.08 -6.65 1.84
CA GLY A 38 2.93 -7.07 2.96
C GLY A 38 2.77 -8.56 3.28
N ARG A 39 1.54 -9.08 3.29
CA ARG A 39 1.28 -10.51 3.50
C ARG A 39 1.88 -11.38 2.39
N ILE A 40 1.66 -11.00 1.13
CA ILE A 40 2.21 -11.74 -0.02
C ILE A 40 3.73 -11.71 -0.02
N MET A 41 4.33 -10.55 0.26
CA MET A 41 5.78 -10.43 0.38
C MET A 41 6.34 -11.26 1.53
N GLY A 42 5.68 -11.28 2.69
CA GLY A 42 6.08 -12.11 3.82
C GLY A 42 6.13 -13.59 3.43
N VAL A 43 5.08 -14.10 2.79
CA VAL A 43 5.05 -15.50 2.31
C VAL A 43 6.14 -15.78 1.28
N LEU A 44 6.31 -14.89 0.28
CA LEU A 44 7.32 -15.08 -0.76
C LEU A 44 8.76 -15.05 -0.21
N LEU A 45 9.02 -14.26 0.83
CA LEU A 45 10.32 -14.16 1.47
C LEU A 45 10.65 -15.36 2.35
N CYS A 46 9.63 -16.07 2.85
CA CYS A 46 9.80 -17.30 3.63
C CYS A 46 10.12 -18.54 2.78
N GLY A 47 9.88 -18.52 1.47
CA GLY A 47 10.16 -19.66 0.59
C GLY A 47 9.34 -20.90 1.00
N ASP A 48 10.03 -22.00 1.30
CA ASP A 48 9.42 -23.28 1.73
C ASP A 48 9.22 -23.38 3.26
N GLU A 49 9.61 -22.36 4.03
CA GLU A 49 9.46 -22.38 5.48
C GLU A 49 8.02 -22.09 5.90
N VAL A 50 7.47 -22.95 6.76
CA VAL A 50 6.13 -22.82 7.34
C VAL A 50 6.24 -22.90 8.86
N GLY A 51 5.85 -21.84 9.57
CA GLY A 51 6.00 -21.75 11.03
C GLY A 51 5.76 -20.35 11.59
N GLN A 52 5.94 -20.16 12.90
CA GLN A 52 5.76 -18.86 13.57
C GLN A 52 6.65 -17.75 12.98
N ASP A 53 7.79 -18.11 12.40
CA ASP A 53 8.72 -17.17 11.78
C ASP A 53 8.11 -16.48 10.54
N VAL A 54 7.22 -17.17 9.82
CA VAL A 54 6.48 -16.60 8.68
C VAL A 54 5.58 -15.45 9.11
N THR A 55 4.92 -15.58 10.27
CA THR A 55 4.07 -14.53 10.83
C THR A 55 4.88 -13.28 11.15
N CYS A 56 6.09 -13.44 11.70
CA CYS A 56 7.00 -12.32 11.97
C CYS A 56 7.40 -11.59 10.68
N PHE A 57 7.78 -12.32 9.63
CA PHE A 57 8.11 -11.73 8.33
C PHE A 57 6.92 -11.04 7.67
N ILE A 58 5.71 -11.59 7.79
CA ILE A 58 4.47 -10.96 7.34
C ILE A 58 4.25 -9.64 8.08
N GLU A 59 4.32 -9.62 9.41
CA GLU A 59 4.11 -8.41 10.20
C GLU A 59 5.12 -7.31 9.87
N GLN A 60 6.41 -7.67 9.76
CA GLN A 60 7.46 -6.72 9.35
C GLN A 60 7.21 -6.16 7.95
N SER A 61 6.79 -7.02 7.02
CA SER A 61 6.50 -6.62 5.64
C SER A 61 5.27 -5.71 5.56
N ILE A 62 4.20 -6.01 6.30
CA ILE A 62 3.02 -5.15 6.42
C ILE A 62 3.42 -3.79 6.98
N LYS A 63 4.19 -3.76 8.08
CA LYS A 63 4.65 -2.53 8.71
C LYS A 63 5.42 -1.67 7.71
N ARG A 64 6.40 -2.25 7.03
CA ARG A 64 7.22 -1.56 6.02
C ARG A 64 6.38 -1.00 4.88
N MET A 65 5.42 -1.77 4.36
CA MET A 65 4.53 -1.30 3.30
C MET A 65 3.63 -0.15 3.77
N LYS A 66 3.10 -0.21 4.99
CA LYS A 66 2.28 0.86 5.57
C LYS A 66 3.08 2.14 5.79
N GLU A 67 4.33 2.01 6.25
CA GLU A 67 5.25 3.15 6.43
C GLU A 67 5.61 3.80 5.09
N CYS A 68 6.01 3.01 4.09
CA CYS A 68 6.30 3.51 2.74
C CYS A 68 5.09 4.23 2.13
N ASN A 69 3.90 3.62 2.19
CA ASN A 69 2.69 4.27 1.68
C ASN A 69 2.41 5.58 2.45
N SER A 70 2.50 5.58 3.78
CA SER A 70 2.25 6.79 4.58
C SER A 70 3.22 7.92 4.23
N GLN A 71 4.50 7.60 4.05
CA GLN A 71 5.52 8.57 3.62
C GLN A 71 5.21 9.12 2.22
N THR A 72 4.99 8.26 1.24
CA THR A 72 4.67 8.66 -0.14
C THR A 72 3.39 9.50 -0.22
N PHE A 73 2.35 9.12 0.54
CA PHE A 73 1.12 9.92 0.64
C PHE A 73 1.36 11.28 1.32
N GLY A 74 2.25 11.35 2.31
CA GLY A 74 2.68 12.61 2.92
C GLY A 74 3.40 13.53 1.93
N GLU A 75 4.35 12.98 1.16
CA GLU A 75 5.12 13.71 0.16
C GLU A 75 4.27 14.17 -1.04
N LEU A 76 3.24 13.42 -1.41
CA LEU A 76 2.35 13.77 -2.52
C LEU A 76 1.17 14.65 -2.08
N LEU A 77 0.44 14.23 -1.05
CA LEU A 77 -0.86 14.81 -0.65
C LEU A 77 -0.82 15.57 0.67
N GLY A 78 0.28 15.53 1.43
CA GLY A 78 0.42 16.29 2.68
C GLY A 78 0.60 17.80 2.45
N PRO A 79 0.56 18.61 3.52
CA PRO A 79 0.86 20.04 3.42
C PRO A 79 2.25 20.28 2.84
N GLY A 80 2.34 20.92 1.67
CA GLY A 80 3.60 21.16 0.95
C GLY A 80 4.02 20.02 0.01
N GLY A 81 3.22 18.96 -0.09
CA GLY A 81 3.41 17.86 -1.02
C GLY A 81 3.17 18.24 -2.48
N SER A 82 3.71 17.47 -3.41
CA SER A 82 3.77 17.81 -4.84
C SER A 82 2.39 18.09 -5.45
N LEU A 83 1.35 17.36 -5.04
CA LEU A 83 -0.02 17.53 -5.56
C LEU A 83 -0.80 18.62 -4.81
N SER A 84 -0.46 18.90 -3.54
CA SER A 84 -1.06 20.01 -2.78
C SER A 84 -0.74 21.39 -3.40
N LYS A 85 0.34 21.47 -4.20
CA LYS A 85 0.76 22.68 -4.90
C LYS A 85 -0.03 22.96 -6.19
N ILE A 86 -0.77 21.96 -6.69
CA ILE A 86 -1.50 22.07 -7.97
C ILE A 86 -2.78 22.92 -7.80
N HIS A 87 -3.26 23.13 -6.56
CA HIS A 87 -4.43 23.99 -6.26
C HIS A 87 -4.13 25.50 -6.20
N LYS A 88 -3.11 25.98 -6.92
CA LYS A 88 -2.87 27.42 -7.11
C LYS A 88 -2.89 27.73 -8.61
N THR A 89 -4.06 27.76 -9.21
CA THR A 89 -4.29 28.49 -10.46
C THR A 89 -5.73 28.98 -10.49
#